data_AF-A0AAD5UN72-F1
#
_entry.id   AF-A0AAD5UN72-F1
#
_cell.length_a   1.000
_cell.length_b   1.000
_cell.length_c   1.000
_cell.angle_alpha   90.00
_cell.angle_beta   90.00
_cell.angle_gamma   90.00
#
_symmetry.space_group_name_H-M   'P 1'
#
loop_
_entity.id
_entity.type
_entity.pdbx_description
1 polymer ?
#
loop_
_entity_poly.entity_id
_entity_poly.type
_entity_poly.pdbx_seq_one_letter_code
_entity_poly.pdbx_strand_id
1 'polypeptide(L)' 'MGGYHIAEALRIPYFRAFTMTWSRTRAYPHAFAVPERKMGGNYNYMTYVLFDQVFWRGTAGQINRWRRNTLGLSTV' A
#
# COMPACT_ATOMS: atom_id res chain seq x y z
N MET A 1 4.18 3.25 4.16
CA MET A 1 4.78 1.98 3.67
C MET A 1 6.09 1.58 4.35
N GLY A 2 6.69 2.35 5.26
CA GLY A 2 7.98 1.98 5.88
C GLY A 2 7.94 0.79 6.86
N GLY A 3 6.89 0.71 7.69
CA GLY A 3 6.88 -0.20 8.85
C GLY A 3 7.07 -1.69 8.52
N TYR A 4 6.52 -2.18 7.40
CA TYR A 4 6.68 -3.60 7.04
C TYR A 4 8.12 -3.93 6.60
N HIS A 5 8.85 -2.99 6.01
CA HIS A 5 10.26 -3.18 5.67
C HIS A 5 11.15 -3.21 6.93
N ILE A 6 10.80 -2.43 7.96
CA ILE A 6 11.49 -2.47 9.26
C ILE A 6 11.27 -3.82 9.93
N ALA A 7 10.02 -4.28 9.95
CA ALA A 7 9.68 -5.58 10.53
C ALA A 7 10.35 -6.75 9.79
N GLU A 8 10.47 -6.66 8.46
CA GLU A 8 11.24 -7.62 7.64
C GLU A 8 12.72 -7.64 8.04
N ALA A 9 13.36 -6.47 8.18
CA ALA A 9 14.77 -6.37 8.58
C ALA A 9 15.02 -6.94 9.98
N LEU A 10 14.10 -6.69 10.93
CA LEU A 10 14.20 -7.12 12.31
C LEU A 10 13.65 -8.53 12.58
N ARG A 11 12.95 -9.14 11.60
CA ARG A 11 12.26 -10.43 11.72
C ARG A 11 11.25 -10.49 12.88
N ILE A 12 10.47 -9.43 13.03
CA ILE A 12 9.43 -9.33 14.07
C ILE A 12 8.01 -9.33 13.47
N PRO A 13 6.98 -9.71 14.24
CA PRO A 13 5.59 -9.61 13.79
C PRO A 13 5.19 -8.17 13.43
N TYR A 14 4.30 -8.02 12.44
CA TYR A 14 3.85 -6.73 11.96
C TYR A 14 2.33 -6.71 11.74
N PHE A 15 1.69 -5.65 12.23
CA PHE A 15 0.26 -5.42 12.11
C PHE A 15 0.01 -4.06 11.47
N ARG A 16 -1.03 -3.98 10.62
CA ARG A 16 -1.52 -2.72 10.04
C ARG A 16 -2.86 -2.39 10.68
N ALA A 17 -2.96 -1.19 11.23
CA ALA A 17 -4.22 -0.61 11.70
C ALA A 17 -4.43 0.72 10.98
N PHE A 18 -5.63 0.91 10.45
CA PHE A 18 -6.03 2.15 9.81
C PHE A 18 -7.54 2.34 9.93
N THR A 19 -7.99 3.58 10.09
CA THR A 19 -9.41 3.92 10.27
C THR A 19 -10.18 3.97 8.94
N MET A 20 -9.48 3.91 7.80
CA MET A 20 -10.06 3.97 6.46
C MET A 20 -9.83 2.64 5.71
N THR A 21 -10.64 2.40 4.67
CA THR A 21 -10.54 1.19 3.85
C THR A 21 -9.27 1.21 2.99
N TRP A 22 -8.27 0.44 3.40
CA TRP A 22 -6.95 0.35 2.72
C TRP A 22 -6.67 -1.04 2.14
N SER A 23 -7.57 -2.00 2.31
CA SER A 23 -7.44 -3.37 1.81
C SER A 23 -8.36 -3.59 0.62
N ARG A 24 -7.85 -4.25 -0.43
CA ARG A 24 -8.58 -4.53 -1.68
C ARG A 24 -9.91 -5.21 -1.38
N THR A 25 -11.00 -4.59 -1.83
CA THR A 25 -12.35 -5.12 -1.67
C THR A 25 -13.25 -4.65 -2.82
N ARG A 26 -14.34 -5.38 -3.06
CA ARG A 26 -15.41 -4.98 -3.98
C ARG A 26 -16.54 -4.23 -3.25
N ALA A 27 -16.56 -4.26 -1.91
CA ALA A 27 -17.64 -3.70 -1.10
C ALA A 27 -17.61 -2.17 -1.03
N TYR A 28 -16.43 -1.58 -0.90
CA TYR A 28 -16.20 -0.14 -0.75
C TYR A 28 -15.10 0.33 -1.70
N PRO A 29 -15.12 1.56 -2.22
CA PRO A 29 -14.00 2.14 -2.96
C PRO A 29 -12.80 2.43 -2.03
N HIS A 30 -11.62 2.60 -2.62
CA HIS A 30 -10.46 3.10 -1.91
C HIS A 30 -10.78 4.48 -1.29
N ALA A 31 -10.28 4.72 -0.07
CA ALA A 31 -10.59 5.90 0.74
C ALA A 31 -10.38 7.26 0.03
N PHE A 32 -9.45 7.31 -0.92
CA PHE A 32 -9.13 8.51 -1.72
C PHE A 32 -9.70 8.49 -3.15
N ALA A 33 -10.55 7.51 -3.49
CA ALA A 33 -11.17 7.35 -4.80
C ALA A 33 -12.69 7.19 -4.67
N VAL A 34 -13.30 7.91 -3.73
CA VAL A 34 -14.75 7.84 -3.50
C VAL A 34 -15.46 8.58 -4.63
N PRO A 35 -16.27 7.90 -5.46
CA PRO A 35 -17.00 8.54 -6.55
C PRO A 35 -18.24 9.28 -6.01
N GLU A 36 -18.73 10.28 -6.74
CA GLU A 36 -19.98 10.99 -6.41
C GLU A 36 -21.21 10.05 -6.40
N ARG A 37 -21.16 8.98 -7.19
CA ARG A 37 -22.22 7.96 -7.28
C ARG A 37 -21.60 6.57 -7.18
N LYS A 38 -22.35 5.61 -6.63
CA LYS A 38 -21.88 4.21 -6.52
C LYS A 38 -21.62 3.62 -7.91
N MET A 39 -20.36 3.27 -8.21
CA MET A 39 -19.93 2.76 -9.52
C MET A 39 -19.79 1.22 -9.58
N GLY A 40 -20.20 0.51 -8.53
CA GLY A 40 -20.20 -0.95 -8.47
C GLY A 40 -18.87 -1.58 -8.02
N GLY A 41 -18.91 -2.89 -7.77
CA GLY A 41 -17.80 -3.59 -7.09
C GLY A 41 -16.51 -3.72 -7.91
N ASN A 42 -16.60 -3.72 -9.25
CA ASN A 42 -15.40 -3.76 -10.11
C ASN A 42 -14.64 -2.44 -10.05
N TYR A 43 -15.36 -1.32 -10.09
CA TYR A 43 -14.76 0.01 -9.89
C TYR A 43 -14.06 0.08 -8.54
N ASN A 44 -14.77 -0.31 -7.47
CA ASN A 44 -14.22 -0.34 -6.11
C ASN A 44 -12.89 -1.09 -6.05
N TYR A 45 -12.82 -2.32 -6.56
CA TYR A 45 -11.58 -3.10 -6.57
C TYR A 45 -10.46 -2.43 -7.38
N MET A 46 -10.80 -1.88 -8.55
CA MET A 46 -9.85 -1.19 -9.42
C MET A 46 -9.23 0.03 -8.75
N THR A 47 -9.99 0.78 -7.94
CA THR A 47 -9.45 1.95 -7.22
C THR A 47 -8.30 1.57 -6.29
N TYR A 48 -8.37 0.42 -5.60
CA TYR A 48 -7.25 -0.06 -4.77
C TYR A 48 -6.02 -0.43 -5.59
N VAL A 49 -6.22 -1.13 -6.72
CA VAL A 49 -5.10 -1.52 -7.60
C VAL A 49 -4.37 -0.28 -8.11
N LEU A 50 -5.12 0.74 -8.54
CA LEU A 50 -4.55 1.99 -9.02
C LEU A 50 -3.79 2.71 -7.90
N PHE A 51 -4.37 2.83 -6.71
CA PHE A 51 -3.71 3.48 -5.58
C PHE A 51 -2.44 2.76 -5.14
N ASP A 52 -2.47 1.43 -5.04
CA ASP A 52 -1.28 0.62 -4.72
C ASP A 52 -0.15 0.88 -5.73
N GLN A 53 -0.46 0.89 -7.02
CA GLN A 53 0.53 1.10 -8.08
C GLN A 53 1.11 2.51 -8.07
N VAL A 54 0.26 3.53 -7.97
CA VAL A 54 0.70 4.95 -7.94
C VAL A 54 1.57 5.20 -6.71
N PHE A 55 1.11 4.75 -5.54
CA PHE A 55 1.82 4.96 -4.28
C PHE A 55 3.17 4.23 -4.29
N TRP A 56 3.22 3.00 -4.80
CA TRP A 56 4.48 2.27 -4.93
C TRP A 56 5.41 2.93 -5.93
N ARG A 57 4.96 3.22 -7.16
CA ARG A 57 5.82 3.85 -8.19
C ARG A 57 6.39 5.19 -7.72
N GLY A 58 5.61 6.00 -7.01
CA GLY A 58 6.07 7.28 -6.46
C GLY A 58 7.12 7.15 -5.36
N THR A 59 7.17 6.03 -4.63
CA THR A 59 8.03 5.86 -3.45
C THR A 59 9.10 4.78 -3.59
N ALA A 60 9.00 3.90 -4.59
CA ALA A 60 9.84 2.72 -4.75
C ALA A 60 11.33 3.06 -4.84
N GLY A 61 11.71 4.10 -5.58
CA GLY A 61 13.12 4.50 -5.71
C GLY A 61 13.77 4.87 -4.36
N GLN A 62 13.08 5.68 -3.56
CA GLN A 62 13.55 6.10 -2.23
C GLN A 62 13.56 4.91 -1.26
N ILE A 63 12.49 4.11 -1.25
CA ILE A 63 12.35 2.94 -0.39
C ILE A 63 13.43 1.91 -0.72
N ASN A 64 13.64 1.56 -1.99
CA ASN A 64 14.62 0.56 -2.40
C ASN A 64 16.07 1.01 -2.13
N ARG A 65 16.36 2.31 -2.24
CA ARG A 65 17.66 2.86 -1.81
C ARG A 65 17.85 2.73 -0.30
N TRP A 66 16.84 3.07 0.49
CA TRP A 66 16.89 2.95 1.96
C TRP A 66 16.98 1.48 2.42
N ARG A 67 16.23 0.57 1.78
CA ARG A 67 16.30 -0.88 2.04
C ARG A 67 17.71 -1.42 1.91
N ARG A 68 18.41 -1.09 0.81
CA ARG A 68 19.79 -1.55 0.60
C ARG A 68 20.79 -0.89 1.54
N ASN A 69 20.75 0.43 1.64
CA ASN A 69 21.82 1.18 2.29
C ASN A 69 21.71 1.20 3.82
N THR A 70 20.50 1.01 4.37
CA THR A 70 20.25 1.13 5.81
C THR A 70 19.72 -0.16 6.41
N LEU A 71 18.81 -0.86 5.72
CA LEU A 71 18.20 -2.09 6.27
C LEU A 71 18.94 -3.37 5.89
N GLY A 72 19.91 -3.32 4.96
CA GLY A 72 20.59 -4.51 4.45
C GLY A 72 19.68 -5.46 3.68
N LEU A 73 18.54 -4.96 3.16
CA LEU A 73 17.56 -5.75 2.42
C LEU A 73 17.70 -5.55 0.90
N SER A 74 17.32 -6.58 0.14
CA SER A 74 17.19 -6.48 -1.31
C SER A 74 16.02 -5.57 -1.71
N THR A 75 16.04 -5.11 -2.96
CA THR A 75 14.92 -4.33 -3.53
C THR A 75 13.69 -5.19 -3.72
N VAL A 76 12.52 -4.57 -3.60
CA VAL A 76 11.21 -5.16 -3.92
C VAL A 76 10.73 -4.62 -5.26
#